data_AF-A0A951G939-F1
#
_entry.id   AF-A0A951G939-F1
#
_cell.length_a   1.000
_cell.length_b   1.000
_cell.length_c   1.000
_cell.angle_alpha   90.00
_cell.angle_beta   90.00
_cell.angle_gamma   90.00
#
_symmetry.space_group_name_H-M   'P 1'
#
loop_
_entity.id
_entity.type
_entity.pdbx_description
1 polymer ?
#
loop_
_entity_poly.entity_id
_entity_poly.type
_entity_poly.pdbx_seq_one_letter_code
_entity_poly.pdbx_strand_id
1 'polypeptide(L)'
;MRTATSPPMATPFSLVQVQVTLTHGRLTGVVTVALTGEGPHTQALNARAEPILRREALQAHSARIDAVSGATYTSRVWTKSLREAIDLARRG
;
A
#
# COMPACT_ATOMS: atom_id res chain seq x y z
N MET A 1 -11.53 -14.07 -9.47
CA MET A 1 -10.81 -13.23 -8.49
C MET A 1 -9.33 -13.30 -8.84
N ARG A 2 -8.60 -12.19 -8.79
CA ARG A 2 -7.17 -12.12 -9.08
C ARG A 2 -6.45 -11.49 -7.89
N THR A 3 -5.30 -12.02 -7.53
CA THR A 3 -4.48 -11.51 -6.43
C THR A 3 -3.06 -11.31 -6.93
N ALA A 4 -2.45 -10.19 -6.56
CA ALA A 4 -1.04 -9.96 -6.85
C ALA A 4 -0.38 -9.14 -5.75
N THR A 5 0.92 -9.37 -5.60
CA THR A 5 1.76 -8.68 -4.62
C THR A 5 2.74 -7.80 -5.38
N SER A 6 2.92 -6.56 -4.93
CA SER A 6 3.94 -5.68 -5.52
C SER A 6 5.34 -6.27 -5.32
N PRO A 7 6.31 -5.89 -6.17
CA PRO A 7 7.71 -6.05 -5.82
C PRO A 7 7.99 -5.34 -4.48
N PRO A 8 8.95 -5.84 -3.68
CA PRO A 8 9.39 -5.16 -2.48
C PRO A 8 10.01 -3.80 -2.84
N MET A 9 9.51 -2.73 -2.23
CA MET A 9 10.12 -1.40 -2.34
C MET A 9 11.02 -1.19 -1.13
N ALA A 10 12.27 -1.63 -1.29
CA ALA A 10 13.29 -1.51 -0.26
C ALA A 10 14.07 -0.20 -0.40
N THR A 11 14.33 0.42 0.74
CA THR A 11 15.36 1.43 0.94
C THR A 11 16.35 0.91 1.98
N PRO A 12 17.50 1.56 2.22
CA PRO A 12 18.42 1.14 3.27
C PRO A 12 17.78 1.07 4.67
N PHE A 13 16.64 1.72 4.87
CA PHE A 13 16.01 1.95 6.18
C PHE A 13 14.57 1.44 6.25
N SER A 14 13.98 0.96 5.15
CA SER A 14 12.56 0.63 5.09
C SER A 14 12.24 -0.38 3.98
N LEU A 15 11.14 -1.10 4.14
CA LEU A 15 10.60 -2.05 3.18
C LEU A 15 9.09 -1.89 3.14
N VAL A 16 8.56 -1.65 1.94
CA VAL A 16 7.12 -1.56 1.72
C VAL A 16 6.68 -2.55 0.66
N GLN A 17 5.66 -3.34 0.97
CA GLN A 17 5.07 -4.30 0.05
C GLN A 17 3.57 -4.46 0.33
N VAL A 18 2.78 -4.43 -0.72
CA VAL A 18 1.31 -4.52 -0.67
C VAL A 18 0.84 -5.63 -1.58
N GLN A 19 -0.11 -6.42 -1.10
CA GLN A 19 -0.87 -7.38 -1.86
C GLN A 19 -2.30 -6.85 -2.07
N VAL A 20 -2.85 -7.07 -3.24
CA VAL A 20 -4.22 -6.69 -3.58
C VAL A 20 -5.02 -7.88 -4.06
N THR A 21 -6.33 -7.78 -3.90
CA THR A 21 -7.31 -8.69 -4.49
C THR A 21 -8.28 -7.89 -5.35
N LEU A 22 -8.44 -8.33 -6.59
CA LEU A 22 -9.39 -7.80 -7.55
C LEU A 22 -10.52 -8.81 -7.80
N THR A 23 -11.76 -8.34 -7.68
CA THR A 23 -12.97 -9.10 -8.06
C THR A 23 -13.69 -8.34 -9.15
N HIS A 24 -13.90 -8.97 -10.31
CA HIS A 24 -14.45 -8.32 -11.52
C HIS A 24 -13.74 -7.01 -11.90
N GLY A 25 -12.42 -6.95 -11.76
CA GLY A 25 -11.61 -5.76 -12.07
C GLY A 25 -11.65 -4.64 -11.01
N ARG A 26 -12.46 -4.77 -9.96
CA ARG A 26 -12.52 -3.84 -8.83
C ARG A 26 -11.65 -4.31 -7.68
N LEU A 27 -10.97 -3.37 -7.02
CA LEU A 27 -10.21 -3.64 -5.80
C LEU A 27 -11.15 -3.98 -4.65
N THR A 28 -11.03 -5.18 -4.10
CA THR A 28 -11.88 -5.71 -3.01
C THR A 28 -11.09 -6.12 -1.78
N GLY A 29 -9.77 -6.28 -1.90
CA GLY A 29 -8.89 -6.59 -0.79
C GLY A 29 -7.54 -5.90 -0.94
N VAL A 30 -7.00 -5.47 0.21
CA VAL A 30 -5.64 -4.91 0.33
C VAL A 30 -5.03 -5.45 1.61
N VAL A 31 -3.83 -5.99 1.51
CA VAL A 31 -3.03 -6.49 2.64
C VAL A 31 -1.65 -5.86 2.54
N THR A 32 -1.22 -5.20 3.60
CA THR A 32 0.15 -4.70 3.72
C THR A 32 1.03 -5.85 4.18
N VAL A 33 1.85 -6.39 3.26
CA VAL A 33 2.75 -7.53 3.50
C VAL A 33 3.98 -7.09 4.30
N ALA A 34 4.52 -5.93 3.96
CA ALA A 34 5.62 -5.32 4.68
C ALA A 34 5.43 -3.81 4.77
N LEU A 35 5.70 -3.24 5.94
CA LEU A 35 5.74 -1.81 6.19
C LEU A 35 6.70 -1.52 7.33
N THR A 36 7.99 -1.60 7.03
CA THR A 36 9.04 -1.30 8.01
C THR A 36 9.45 0.17 7.95
N GLY A 37 10.11 0.63 9.00
CA GLY A 37 10.63 1.99 9.10
C GLY A 37 11.68 2.08 10.20
N GLU A 38 12.62 2.99 10.03
CA GLU A 38 13.71 3.19 10.99
C GLU A 38 13.23 3.97 12.21
N GLY A 39 13.48 3.39 13.38
CA GLY A 39 13.18 3.98 14.68
C GLY A 39 11.70 4.00 15.07
N PRO A 40 11.41 4.27 16.35
CA PRO A 40 10.05 4.21 16.91
C PRO A 40 9.12 5.27 16.31
N HIS A 41 9.65 6.44 15.94
CA HIS A 41 8.85 7.52 15.37
C HIS A 41 8.25 7.13 14.01
N THR A 42 9.07 6.60 13.09
CA THR A 42 8.60 6.15 11.76
C THR A 42 7.62 4.99 11.89
N GLN A 43 7.87 4.06 12.81
CA GLN A 43 6.96 2.95 13.07
C GLN A 43 5.60 3.43 13.57
N ALA A 44 5.55 4.43 14.46
CA ALA A 44 4.31 5.03 14.92
C ALA A 44 3.55 5.73 13.78
N LEU A 45 4.25 6.46 12.91
CA LEU A 45 3.65 7.07 11.72
C LEU A 45 3.08 6.02 10.76
N ASN A 46 3.83 4.95 10.51
CA ASN A 46 3.40 3.83 9.67
C ASN A 46 2.13 3.15 10.23
N ALA A 47 2.12 2.85 11.53
CA ALA A 47 0.98 2.22 12.20
C ALA A 47 -0.29 3.08 12.14
N ARG A 48 -0.15 4.40 12.17
CA ARG A 48 -1.27 5.33 11.98
C ARG A 48 -1.71 5.44 10.52
N ALA A 49 -0.77 5.51 9.59
CA ALA A 49 -1.04 5.79 8.18
C ALA A 49 -1.63 4.58 7.42
N GLU A 50 -1.13 3.37 7.67
CA GLU A 50 -1.56 2.15 6.98
C GLU A 50 -3.09 1.95 6.96
N PRO A 51 -3.80 1.97 8.11
CA PRO A 51 -5.24 1.68 8.09
C PRO A 51 -6.04 2.77 7.37
N ILE A 52 -5.56 4.02 7.38
CA ILE A 52 -6.19 5.15 6.68
C ILE A 52 -6.04 4.96 5.16
N LEU A 53 -4.80 4.75 4.70
CA LEU A 53 -4.51 4.54 3.28
C LEU A 53 -5.23 3.31 2.72
N ARG A 54 -5.25 2.21 3.48
CA ARG A 54 -5.94 0.97 3.11
C ARG A 54 -7.45 1.19 2.96
N ARG A 55 -8.06 1.89 3.91
CA ARG A 55 -9.50 2.22 3.86
C ARG A 55 -9.82 3.07 2.64
N GLU A 56 -9.05 4.13 2.40
CA GLU A 56 -9.26 5.02 1.24
C GLU A 56 -9.10 4.27 -0.08
N ALA A 57 -8.11 3.37 -0.18
CA ALA A 57 -7.88 2.58 -1.38
C ALA A 57 -9.07 1.67 -1.70
N LEU A 58 -9.60 1.00 -0.68
CA LEU A 58 -10.77 0.12 -0.82
C LEU A 58 -12.03 0.90 -1.19
N GLN A 59 -12.24 2.09 -0.61
CA GLN A 59 -13.37 2.96 -0.95
C GLN A 59 -13.27 3.51 -2.37
N ALA A 60 -12.08 3.95 -2.79
CA ALA A 60 -11.84 4.47 -4.13
C ALA A 60 -11.73 3.37 -5.21
N HIS A 61 -11.61 2.11 -4.79
CA HIS A 61 -11.23 0.98 -5.64
C HIS A 61 -9.95 1.23 -6.46
N SER A 62 -9.02 2.02 -5.94
CA SER A 62 -7.86 2.48 -6.70
C SER A 62 -6.70 2.90 -5.80
N ALA A 63 -5.53 3.12 -6.40
CA ALA A 63 -4.37 3.72 -5.75
C ALA A 63 -4.37 5.26 -5.79
N ARG A 64 -5.42 5.92 -6.29
CA ARG A 64 -5.53 7.39 -6.26
C ARG A 64 -6.14 7.81 -4.93
N ILE A 65 -5.29 7.87 -3.91
CA ILE A 65 -5.65 8.21 -2.53
C ILE A 65 -4.77 9.34 -2.02
N ASP A 66 -5.25 10.04 -0.99
CA ASP A 66 -4.55 11.17 -0.43
C ASP A 66 -3.42 10.72 0.51
N ALA A 67 -2.44 11.61 0.69
CA ALA A 67 -1.40 11.37 1.67
C ALA A 67 -1.91 11.66 3.08
N VAL A 68 -1.50 10.85 4.06
CA VAL A 68 -1.83 11.06 5.46
C VAL A 68 -0.90 12.14 6.03
N SER A 69 -1.47 13.19 6.64
CA SER A 69 -0.69 14.27 7.25
C SER A 69 0.30 13.72 8.29
N GLY A 70 1.57 14.11 8.14
CA GLY A 70 2.67 13.63 8.99
C GLY A 70 3.31 12.32 8.52
N ALA A 71 2.74 11.62 7.53
CA ALA A 71 3.26 10.36 7.01
C ALA A 71 3.48 10.39 5.48
N THR A 72 3.82 11.56 4.92
CA THR A 72 3.91 11.79 3.47
C THR A 72 4.83 10.80 2.76
N TYR A 73 5.97 10.46 3.37
CA TYR A 73 6.91 9.49 2.79
C TYR A 73 6.28 8.10 2.69
N THR A 74 5.75 7.60 3.81
CA THR A 74 5.03 6.33 3.89
C THR A 74 3.88 6.27 2.90
N SER A 75 3.03 7.30 2.86
CA SER A 75 1.91 7.37 1.92
C SER A 75 2.37 7.26 0.46
N ARG A 76 3.44 7.95 0.07
CA ARG A 76 3.94 7.87 -1.32
C ARG A 76 4.43 6.47 -1.69
N VAL A 77 5.25 5.85 -0.83
CA VAL A 77 5.81 4.53 -1.13
C VAL A 77 4.73 3.45 -1.08
N TRP A 78 3.86 3.50 -0.07
CA TRP A 78 2.74 2.57 0.06
C TRP A 78 1.76 2.69 -1.11
N THR A 79 1.39 3.90 -1.52
CA THR A 79 0.53 4.14 -2.69
C THR A 79 1.17 3.65 -4.00
N LYS A 80 2.49 3.84 -4.15
CA LYS A 80 3.22 3.29 -5.29
C LYS A 80 3.16 1.76 -5.30
N SER A 81 3.42 1.12 -4.16
CA SER A 81 3.33 -0.34 -4.00
C SER A 81 1.93 -0.87 -4.31
N LEU A 82 0.89 -0.20 -3.80
CA LEU A 82 -0.50 -0.51 -4.13
C LEU A 82 -0.77 -0.43 -5.64
N ARG A 83 -0.32 0.64 -6.32
CA ARG A 83 -0.51 0.80 -7.77
C ARG A 83 0.12 -0.34 -8.55
N GLU A 84 1.37 -0.68 -8.24
CA GLU A 84 2.07 -1.79 -8.89
C GLU A 84 1.34 -3.13 -8.68
N ALA A 85 0.86 -3.40 -7.47
CA ALA A 85 0.09 -4.61 -7.17
C ALA A 85 -1.23 -4.67 -7.97
N ILE A 86 -1.95 -3.54 -8.09
CA ILE A 86 -3.17 -3.45 -8.92
C ILE A 86 -2.84 -3.73 -10.38
N ASP A 87 -1.77 -3.12 -10.90
CA ASP A 87 -1.39 -3.28 -12.30
C ASP A 87 -0.93 -4.72 -12.60
N LEU A 88 -0.22 -5.37 -11.67
CA LEU A 88 0.12 -6.79 -11.76
C LEU A 88 -1.14 -7.67 -11.74
N ALA A 89 -2.07 -7.43 -10.81
CA ALA A 89 -3.31 -8.19 -10.73
C ALA A 89 -4.23 -8.02 -11.96
N ARG A 90 -4.07 -6.93 -12.72
CA ARG A 90 -4.78 -6.73 -13.99
C ARG A 90 -4.13 -7.47 -15.16
N ARG A 91 -2.81 -7.63 -15.14
CA ARG A 91 -2.05 -8.27 -16.23
C ARG A 91 -2.01 -9.80 -16.16
N GLY A 92 -2.04 -10.38 -14.96
CA GLY A 92 -2.13 -11.84 -14.75
C GLY A 92 -3.56 -12.27 -14.66
#